data_AF-A0A6V7HU87-F1
#
_entry.id   AF-A0A6V7HU87-F1
#
_cell.length_a   1.000
_cell.length_b   1.000
_cell.length_c   1.000
_cell.angle_alpha   90.00
_cell.angle_beta   90.00
_cell.angle_gamma   90.00
#
_symmetry.space_group_name_H-M   'P 1'
#
loop_
_entity.id
_entity.type
_entity.pdbx_description
1 polymer ?
#
loop_
_entity_poly.entity_id
_entity_poly.type
_entity_poly.pdbx_seq_one_letter_code
_entity_poly.pdbx_strand_id
1 'polypeptide(L)'
;SSSNELRKIYQCGLAIANETIWDRAIDDYITDVSYINPFMYLGGVTNRTFVDEYVVQTLTNSSLMELNMFERSLWPLMKGPGENYEVVLDCFLNHTDEINP
;
A
#
# COMPACT_ATOMS: atom_id res chain seq x y z
N SER A 1 -2.24 20.44 -12.40
CA SER A 1 -2.85 21.13 -11.23
C SER A 1 -3.77 20.20 -10.46
N SER A 2 -4.67 19.45 -11.11
CA SER A 2 -5.60 18.50 -10.46
C SER A 2 -4.97 17.26 -9.80
N SER A 3 -3.93 16.64 -10.37
CA SER A 3 -3.37 15.40 -9.79
C SER A 3 -2.63 15.62 -8.47
N ASN A 4 -2.07 16.81 -8.24
CA ASN A 4 -1.35 17.13 -7.02
C ASN A 4 -2.28 17.41 -5.83
N GLU A 5 -3.49 17.93 -6.11
CA GLU A 5 -4.54 18.09 -5.11
C GLU A 5 -5.16 16.74 -4.72
N LEU A 6 -5.46 15.90 -5.72
CA LEU A 6 -5.91 14.52 -5.49
C LEU A 6 -4.91 13.75 -4.63
N ARG A 7 -3.61 13.83 -4.95
CA ARG A 7 -2.54 13.23 -4.13
C ARG A 7 -2.61 13.66 -2.67
N LYS A 8 -2.73 14.96 -2.40
CA LYS A 8 -2.77 15.48 -1.02
C LYS A 8 -4.02 15.01 -0.29
N ILE A 9 -5.17 14.96 -0.96
CA ILE A 9 -6.42 14.46 -0.39
C ILE A 9 -6.27 12.99 0.01
N TYR A 10 -5.73 12.15 -0.87
CA TYR A 10 -5.48 10.73 -0.56
C TYR A 10 -4.47 10.57 0.59
N GLN A 11 -3.34 11.29 0.58
CA GLN A 11 -2.36 11.23 1.66
C GLN A 11 -2.96 11.63 3.02
N CYS A 12 -3.70 12.74 3.08
CA CYS A 12 -4.33 13.18 4.31
C CYS A 12 -5.45 12.22 4.76
N GLY A 13 -6.27 11.72 3.83
CA GLY A 13 -7.35 10.80 4.11
C GLY A 13 -6.85 9.47 4.66
N LEU A 14 -5.79 8.92 4.07
CA LEU A 14 -5.17 7.67 4.53
C LEU A 14 -4.42 7.84 5.85
N ALA A 15 -3.80 9.00 6.11
CA ALA A 15 -3.13 9.29 7.37
C ALA A 15 -4.08 9.32 8.58
N ILE A 16 -5.36 9.64 8.36
CA ILE A 16 -6.41 9.66 9.41
C ILE A 16 -7.48 8.59 9.20
N ALA A 17 -7.24 7.63 8.31
CA ALA A 17 -8.23 6.60 7.98
C ALA A 17 -8.57 5.77 9.23
N ASN A 18 -9.84 5.41 9.33
CA ASN A 18 -10.27 4.29 10.15
C ASN A 18 -10.43 3.04 9.25
N GLU A 19 -10.74 1.90 9.86
CA GLU A 19 -10.88 0.60 9.19
C GLU A 19 -11.83 0.67 7.99
N THR A 20 -12.97 1.33 8.13
CA THR A 20 -13.95 1.48 7.04
C THR A 20 -13.40 2.27 5.84
N ILE A 21 -12.65 3.36 6.07
CA ILE A 21 -12.03 4.13 4.99
C ILE A 21 -10.91 3.33 4.34
N TRP A 22 -10.19 2.56 5.15
CA TRP A 22 -9.10 1.70 4.71
C TRP A 22 -9.58 0.59 3.80
N ASP A 23 -10.55 -0.21 4.26
CA ASP A 23 -11.14 -1.32 3.49
C ASP A 23 -11.68 -0.84 2.16
N ARG A 24 -12.38 0.30 2.15
CA ARG A 24 -12.89 0.88 0.91
C ARG A 24 -11.77 1.29 -0.05
N ALA A 25 -10.67 1.83 0.46
CA ALA A 25 -9.53 2.20 -0.39
C ALA A 25 -8.83 0.97 -0.98
N ILE A 26 -8.79 -0.14 -0.24
CA ILE A 26 -8.30 -1.45 -0.69
C ILE A 26 -9.22 -2.03 -1.76
N ASP A 27 -10.52 -2.07 -1.49
CA ASP A 27 -11.52 -2.56 -2.44
C ASP A 27 -11.52 -1.77 -3.75
N ASP A 28 -11.51 -0.43 -3.67
CA ASP A 28 -11.50 0.44 -4.85
C ASP A 28 -10.23 0.18 -5.71
N TYR A 29 -9.08 -0.06 -5.09
CA TYR A 29 -7.84 -0.39 -5.80
C TYR A 29 -7.86 -1.78 -6.44
N ILE A 30 -8.33 -2.79 -5.71
CA ILE A 30 -8.41 -4.17 -6.21
C ILE A 30 -9.39 -4.26 -7.38
N THR A 31 -10.52 -3.54 -7.28
CA THR A 31 -11.60 -3.62 -8.27
C THR A 31 -11.28 -2.84 -9.55
N ASP A 32 -10.45 -1.79 -9.47
CA ASP A 32 -10.03 -1.01 -10.64
C ASP A 32 -8.55 -0.60 -10.55
N VAL A 33 -7.66 -1.49 -10.97
CA VAL A 33 -6.20 -1.24 -11.08
C VAL A 33 -5.83 -0.14 -12.10
N SER A 34 -6.78 0.30 -12.93
CA SER A 34 -6.61 1.45 -13.85
C SER A 34 -6.97 2.79 -13.18
N TYR A 35 -7.72 2.73 -12.08
CA TYR A 35 -7.94 3.86 -11.19
C TYR A 35 -6.61 4.24 -10.55
N ILE A 36 -6.41 5.55 -10.37
CA ILE A 36 -5.25 6.14 -9.68
C ILE A 36 -4.84 5.22 -8.54
N ASN A 37 -3.66 4.61 -8.60
CA ASN A 37 -3.17 3.74 -7.54
C ASN A 37 -3.11 4.57 -6.25
N PRO A 38 -4.12 4.45 -5.35
CA PRO A 38 -4.17 5.27 -4.15
C PRO A 38 -3.03 4.87 -3.21
N PHE A 39 -2.41 3.71 -3.46
CA PHE A 39 -1.26 3.21 -2.73
C PHE A 39 0.08 3.84 -3.12
N MET A 40 0.13 4.62 -4.20
CA MET A 40 1.24 5.59 -4.38
C MET A 40 1.30 6.64 -3.27
N TYR A 41 0.25 6.74 -2.45
CA TYR A 41 0.10 7.72 -1.38
C TYR A 41 0.21 7.09 0.02
N LEU A 42 0.44 5.77 0.13
CA LEU A 42 0.65 5.07 1.41
C LEU A 42 1.89 5.50 2.16
N GLY A 43 2.86 6.13 1.49
CA GLY A 43 4.03 6.69 2.17
C GLY A 43 3.68 7.69 3.28
N GLY A 44 2.43 8.17 3.37
CA GLY A 44 1.94 9.01 4.47
C GLY A 44 1.17 8.28 5.58
N VAL A 45 0.94 6.97 5.48
CA VAL A 45 0.22 6.21 6.51
C VAL A 45 1.13 5.96 7.70
N THR A 46 0.61 6.27 8.88
CA THR A 46 1.30 6.07 10.18
C THR A 46 0.64 5.00 11.03
N ASN A 47 -0.55 4.51 10.64
CA ASN A 47 -1.21 3.41 11.32
C ASN A 47 -0.55 2.09 10.93
N ARG A 48 0.20 1.50 11.86
CA ARG A 48 0.99 0.29 11.63
C ARG A 48 0.16 -0.94 11.27
N THR A 49 -1.02 -1.11 11.88
CA THR A 49 -1.89 -2.26 11.58
C THR A 49 -2.29 -2.29 10.11
N PHE A 50 -2.61 -1.13 9.55
CA PHE A 50 -2.96 -1.00 8.14
C PHE A 50 -1.76 -1.25 7.23
N VAL A 51 -0.58 -0.76 7.59
CA VAL A 51 0.65 -1.04 6.84
C VAL A 51 0.95 -2.54 6.84
N ASP A 52 0.87 -3.20 7.99
CA ASP A 52 1.10 -4.64 8.12
C ASP A 52 0.11 -5.45 7.27
N GLU A 53 -1.20 -5.17 7.38
CA GLU A 53 -2.25 -5.83 6.62
C GLU A 53 -2.07 -5.66 5.10
N TYR A 54 -1.73 -4.45 4.65
CA TYR A 54 -1.52 -4.19 3.24
C TYR A 54 -0.33 -4.91 2.65
N VAL A 55 0.79 -4.93 3.39
CA VAL A 55 2.01 -5.59 2.94
C VAL A 55 1.78 -7.10 2.84
N VAL A 56 1.14 -7.71 3.83
CA VAL A 56 0.76 -9.14 3.79
C VAL A 56 -0.16 -9.43 2.60
N GLN A 57 -1.24 -8.66 2.42
CA GLN A 57 -2.17 -8.87 1.29
C GLN A 57 -1.48 -8.69 -0.07
N THR A 58 -0.58 -7.71 -0.22
CA THR A 58 0.13 -7.45 -1.47
C THR A 58 1.11 -8.56 -1.82
N LEU A 59 1.81 -9.12 -0.82
CA LEU A 59 2.83 -10.15 -1.02
C LEU A 59 2.26 -11.57 -1.16
N THR A 60 1.08 -11.84 -0.59
CA THR A 60 0.45 -13.17 -0.61
C THR A 60 -0.62 -13.32 -1.69
N ASN A 61 -1.10 -12.21 -2.27
CA ASN A 61 -2.06 -12.24 -3.36
C ASN A 61 -1.32 -12.22 -4.71
N SER A 62 -1.29 -13.36 -5.40
CA SER A 62 -0.59 -13.53 -6.68
C SER A 62 -1.01 -12.52 -7.76
N SER A 63 -2.28 -12.09 -7.76
CA SER A 63 -2.78 -11.07 -8.71
C SER A 63 -2.27 -9.67 -8.38
N LEU A 64 -1.99 -9.41 -7.09
CA LEU A 64 -1.34 -8.18 -6.65
C LEU A 64 0.19 -8.27 -6.79
N MET A 65 0.77 -9.46 -6.87
CA MET A 65 2.23 -9.61 -7.00
C MET A 65 2.74 -9.45 -8.43
N GLU A 66 1.88 -9.49 -9.45
CA GLU A 66 2.29 -9.30 -10.86
C GLU A 66 2.99 -7.94 -11.06
N LEU A 67 4.27 -8.06 -11.46
CA LEU A 67 5.40 -7.14 -11.72
C LEU A 67 5.31 -5.59 -11.66
N ASN A 68 4.15 -4.97 -11.56
CA ASN A 68 4.01 -3.51 -11.48
C ASN A 68 3.49 -3.02 -10.15
N MET A 69 3.03 -3.90 -9.25
CA MET A 69 2.53 -3.46 -7.95
C MET A 69 3.66 -3.21 -6.96
N PHE A 70 4.73 -4.01 -6.94
CA PHE A 70 5.89 -3.74 -6.10
C PHE A 70 6.42 -2.30 -6.28
N GLU A 71 6.63 -1.88 -7.55
CA GLU A 71 7.09 -0.52 -7.86
C GLU A 71 6.03 0.56 -7.61
N ARG A 72 4.74 0.24 -7.72
CA ARG A 72 3.67 1.24 -7.61
C ARG A 72 3.03 1.35 -6.24
N SER A 73 3.20 0.38 -5.35
CA SER A 73 2.60 0.37 -4.02
C SER A 73 3.59 0.18 -2.87
N LEU A 74 4.47 -0.82 -2.96
CA LEU A 74 5.46 -1.08 -1.90
C LEU A 74 6.59 -0.03 -1.93
N TRP A 75 7.06 0.37 -3.11
CA TRP A 75 8.09 1.40 -3.21
C TRP A 75 7.69 2.76 -2.62
N PRO A 76 6.49 3.32 -2.90
CA PRO A 76 6.01 4.53 -2.24
C PRO A 76 5.88 4.41 -0.71
N LEU A 77 5.47 3.24 -0.22
CA LEU A 77 5.40 2.95 1.22
C LEU A 77 6.81 2.98 1.84
N MET A 78 7.80 2.37 1.19
CA MET A 78 9.23 2.41 1.59
C MET A 78 9.88 3.79 1.48
N LYS A 79 9.28 4.73 0.74
CA LYS A 79 9.68 6.15 0.69
C LYS A 79 9.00 7.01 1.77
N GLY A 80 8.13 6.41 2.59
CA GLY A 80 7.50 7.03 3.75
C GLY A 80 8.41 7.09 4.99
N PRO A 81 7.82 7.16 6.21
CA PRO A 81 8.55 7.02 7.47
C PRO A 81 9.43 5.77 7.51
N GLY A 82 10.57 5.84 8.19
CA GLY A 82 11.51 4.70 8.30
C GLY A 82 10.88 3.43 8.86
N GLU A 83 9.86 3.57 9.71
CA GLU A 83 9.07 2.46 10.28
C GLU A 83 8.34 1.65 9.20
N ASN A 84 7.90 2.28 8.11
CA ASN A 84 7.23 1.59 7.01
C ASN A 84 8.21 0.75 6.18
N TYR A 85 9.47 1.18 6.10
CA TYR A 85 10.53 0.38 5.46
C TYR A 85 10.81 -0.91 6.24
N GLU A 86 10.88 -0.83 7.57
CA GLU A 86 11.11 -1.99 8.44
C GLU A 86 9.99 -3.02 8.29
N VAL A 87 8.73 -2.59 8.27
CA VAL A 87 7.57 -3.48 8.07
C VAL A 87 7.62 -4.21 6.73
N VAL A 88 7.89 -3.49 5.64
CA VAL A 88 7.98 -4.10 4.29
C VAL A 88 9.12 -5.12 4.24
N LEU A 89 10.28 -4.80 4.82
CA LEU A 89 11.43 -5.69 4.86
C LEU A 89 11.16 -6.93 5.71
N ASP A 90 10.60 -6.77 6.91
CA ASP A 90 10.27 -7.87 7.81
C ASP A 90 9.23 -8.80 7.19
N CYS A 91 8.18 -8.27 6.56
CA CYS A 91 7.17 -9.09 5.91
C CYS A 91 7.76 -9.86 4.72
N PHE A 92 8.57 -9.20 3.88
CA PHE A 92 9.26 -9.86 2.78
C PHE A 92 10.15 -11.02 3.27
N LEU A 93 10.96 -10.79 4.31
CA LEU A 93 11.83 -11.83 4.89
C LEU A 93 11.03 -13.00 5.46
N ASN A 94 9.90 -12.73 6.12
CA ASN A 94 9.08 -13.74 6.78
C ASN A 94 8.13 -14.49 5.85
N HIS A 95 7.86 -14.00 4.63
CA HIS A 95 6.95 -14.63 3.65
C HIS A 95 7.68 -14.96 2.33
N THR A 96 9.00 -15.08 2.37
CA THR A 96 9.84 -15.37 1.19
C THR A 96 9.42 -16.64 0.44
N ASP A 97 8.95 -17.66 1.17
CA ASP A 97 8.48 -18.93 0.59
C ASP A 97 7.13 -18.80 -0.14
N GLU A 98 6.32 -17.77 0.18
CA GLU A 98 5.02 -17.51 -0.43
C GLU A 98 5.13 -16.58 -1.65
N ILE A 99 6.17 -15.75 -1.66
CA ILE A 99 6.46 -14.75 -2.70
C ILE A 99 7.16 -15.38 -3.92
N ASN A 100 7.76 -16.57 -3.79
CA ASN A 100 8.57 -17.19 -4.83
C ASN A 100 8.17 -18.68 -5.06
N PRO A 101 7.12 -18.95 -5.86
CA PRO A 101 6.76 -20.32 -6.26
C PRO A 101 7.74 -20.93 -7.29
#